data_AF-A0A9N9B4B8-F1
#
_entry.id   AF-A0A9N9B4B8-F1
#
_cell.length_a   1.000
_cell.length_b   1.000
_cell.length_c   1.000
_cell.angle_alpha   90.00
_cell.angle_beta   90.00
_cell.angle_gamma   90.00
#
_symmetry.space_group_name_H-M   'P 1'
#
loop_
_entity.id
_entity.type
_entity.pdbx_description
1 polymer ?
#
loop_
_entity_poly.entity_id
_entity_poly.type
_entity_poly.pdbx_seq_one_letter_code
_entity_poly.pdbx_strand_id
1 'polypeptide(L)'
;MLCESISKLVTNVREWDSLIPLVLFAYQTAKQSMTRISPFFLVYGREARFLIHSSKNEELLEGTFLHKLFKLIEVLPEVRNNAMKQNT
;
A
#
# COMPACT_ATOMS: atom_id res chain seq x y z
N MET A 1 -19.35 5.06 2.91
CA MET A 1 -17.95 5.54 2.78
C MET A 1 -17.30 5.12 1.48
N LEU A 2 -17.20 3.82 1.12
CA LEU A 2 -16.56 3.41 -0.15
C LEU A 2 -17.25 4.00 -1.40
N CYS A 3 -18.56 3.78 -1.55
CA CYS A 3 -19.31 4.29 -2.71
C CYS A 3 -19.34 5.83 -2.76
N GLU A 4 -19.32 6.48 -1.60
CA GLU A 4 -19.28 7.94 -1.48
C GLU A 4 -17.93 8.50 -1.95
N SER A 5 -16.81 7.86 -1.55
CA SER A 5 -15.48 8.22 -2.01
C SER A 5 -15.30 7.98 -3.51
N ILE A 6 -15.85 6.88 -4.05
CA ILE A 6 -15.87 6.64 -5.50
C ILE A 6 -16.67 7.74 -6.20
N SER A 7 -17.88 8.05 -5.71
CA SER A 7 -18.72 9.10 -6.31
C SER A 7 -18.06 10.48 -6.30
N LYS A 8 -17.20 10.78 -5.31
CA LYS A 8 -16.43 12.02 -5.24
C LYS A 8 -15.24 12.06 -6.20
N LEU A 9 -14.70 10.91 -6.57
CA LEU A 9 -13.48 10.79 -7.38
C LEU A 9 -13.78 10.53 -8.87
N VAL A 10 -14.95 9.96 -9.17
CA VAL A 10 -15.40 9.68 -10.54
C VAL A 10 -15.67 10.99 -11.27
N THR A 11 -14.85 11.28 -12.28
CA THR A 11 -15.07 12.38 -13.24
C THR A 11 -15.79 11.87 -14.50
N ASN A 12 -15.51 10.63 -14.90
CA ASN A 12 -16.19 9.91 -15.98
C ASN A 12 -16.72 8.58 -15.45
N VAL A 13 -18.03 8.36 -15.58
CA VAL A 13 -18.71 7.16 -15.07
C VAL A 13 -18.17 5.89 -15.71
N ARG A 14 -17.53 5.94 -16.89
CA ARG A 14 -16.92 4.75 -17.51
C ARG A 14 -15.64 4.27 -16.82
N GLU A 15 -15.05 5.07 -15.94
CA GLU A 15 -13.75 4.78 -15.31
C GLU A 15 -13.89 4.37 -13.84
N TRP A 16 -15.11 4.21 -13.32
CA TRP A 16 -15.33 3.87 -11.91
C TRP A 16 -14.61 2.58 -11.48
N ASP A 17 -14.55 1.59 -12.37
CA ASP A 17 -13.89 0.29 -12.14
C ASP A 17 -12.39 0.45 -11.85
N SER A 18 -11.72 1.38 -12.53
CA SER A 18 -10.28 1.62 -12.34
C SER A 18 -9.97 2.30 -11.02
N LEU A 19 -10.97 2.97 -10.43
CA LEU A 19 -10.86 3.65 -9.13
C LEU A 19 -11.12 2.70 -7.95
N ILE A 20 -11.76 1.54 -8.16
CA ILE A 20 -12.06 0.58 -7.09
C ILE A 20 -10.80 0.21 -6.30
N PRO A 21 -9.67 -0.19 -6.92
CA PRO A 21 -8.47 -0.59 -6.17
C PRO A 21 -7.93 0.57 -5.33
N LEU A 22 -7.97 1.79 -5.87
CA LEU A 22 -7.46 2.99 -5.21
C LEU A 22 -8.30 3.36 -3.98
N VAL A 23 -9.62 3.41 -4.14
CA VAL A 23 -10.53 3.76 -3.04
C VAL A 23 -10.55 2.66 -1.98
N LEU A 24 -10.51 1.39 -2.39
CA LEU A 24 -10.41 0.26 -1.46
C LEU A 24 -9.12 0.33 -0.65
N PHE A 25 -8.00 0.62 -1.31
CA PHE A 25 -6.72 0.80 -0.63
C PHE A 25 -6.80 1.92 0.40
N ALA A 26 -7.32 3.10 0.01
CA ALA A 26 -7.49 4.23 0.92
C ALA A 26 -8.38 3.87 2.12
N TYR A 27 -9.48 3.16 1.88
CA TYR A 27 -10.38 2.68 2.92
C TYR A 27 -9.69 1.72 3.90
N GLN A 28 -8.86 0.80 3.40
CA GLN A 28 -8.13 -0.15 4.24
C GLN A 28 -7.07 0.54 5.11
N THR A 29 -6.40 1.57 4.60
CA THR A 29 -5.34 2.26 5.35
C THR A 29 -5.83 3.40 6.23
N ALA A 30 -7.00 3.98 5.93
CA ALA A 30 -7.57 5.08 6.71
C ALA A 30 -8.11 4.59 8.05
N LYS A 31 -7.90 5.39 9.11
CA LYS A 31 -8.49 5.13 10.43
C LYS A 31 -9.99 5.38 10.37
N GLN A 32 -10.78 4.40 10.76
CA GLN A 32 -12.23 4.53 10.83
C GLN A 32 -12.60 5.41 12.04
N SER A 33 -13.62 6.27 11.89
CA SER A 33 -14.04 7.20 12.95
C SER A 33 -14.53 6.48 14.21
N MET A 34 -15.23 5.36 14.04
CA MET A 34 -15.84 4.59 15.12
C MET A 34 -14.82 3.81 15.95
N THR A 35 -13.89 3.09 15.30
CA THR A 35 -12.91 2.23 15.99
C THR A 35 -11.57 2.90 16.21
N ARG A 36 -11.32 4.04 15.55
CA ARG A 36 -10.02 4.75 15.47
C ARG A 36 -8.86 3.88 14.95
N ILE A 37 -9.16 2.71 14.39
CA ILE A 37 -8.22 1.72 13.89
C ILE A 37 -8.44 1.55 12.38
N SER A 38 -7.37 1.30 11.63
CA SER A 38 -7.46 1.03 10.19
C SER A 38 -7.91 -0.42 9.94
N PRO A 39 -8.78 -0.68 8.94
CA PRO A 39 -9.15 -2.05 8.59
C PRO A 39 -7.95 -2.94 8.25
N PHE A 40 -6.90 -2.38 7.64
CA PHE A 40 -5.65 -3.08 7.35
C PHE A 40 -4.97 -3.59 8.62
N PHE A 41 -4.91 -2.76 9.67
CA PHE A 41 -4.33 -3.17 10.95
C PHE A 41 -5.11 -4.32 11.59
N LEU A 42 -6.45 -4.30 11.51
CA LEU A 42 -7.29 -5.37 12.06
C LEU A 42 -7.06 -6.71 11.35
N VAL A 43 -6.84 -6.71 10.04
CA VAL A 43 -6.66 -7.93 9.25
C VAL A 43 -5.23 -8.47 9.37
N TYR A 44 -4.22 -7.60 9.30
CA TYR A 44 -2.82 -8.01 9.18
C TYR A 44 -2.01 -7.86 10.48
N GLY A 45 -2.58 -7.29 11.53
CA GLY A 45 -1.91 -7.07 12.81
C GLY A 45 -0.71 -6.10 12.75
N ARG A 46 -0.58 -5.33 11.65
CA ARG A 46 0.52 -4.37 11.43
C ARG A 46 0.03 -3.13 10.72
N GLU A 47 0.70 -2.01 10.94
CA GLU A 47 0.40 -0.77 10.23
C GLU A 47 0.81 -0.85 8.76
N ALA A 48 0.01 -0.20 7.89
CA ALA A 48 0.31 -0.11 6.47
C ALA A 48 1.58 0.73 6.27
N ARG A 49 2.58 0.16 5.59
CA ARG A 49 3.85 0.85 5.32
C ARG A 49 3.82 1.44 3.92
N PHE A 50 3.78 2.76 3.84
CA PHE A 50 3.91 3.49 2.57
C PHE A 50 5.38 3.71 2.20
N LEU A 51 5.70 3.50 0.92
CA LEU A 51 7.04 3.74 0.39
C LEU A 51 7.41 5.23 0.37
N ILE A 52 6.41 6.10 0.24
CA ILE A 52 6.55 7.56 0.04
C ILE A 52 6.68 8.32 1.38
N HIS A 53 6.26 7.73 2.51
CA HIS A 53 6.21 8.43 3.81
C HIS A 53 7.44 8.21 4.71
N SER A 54 8.54 7.69 4.17
CA SER A 54 9.68 7.25 5.00
C SER A 54 10.63 8.37 5.44
N SER A 55 10.52 9.61 4.97
CA SER A 55 11.34 10.72 5.48
C SER A 55 10.69 12.07 5.18
N LYS A 56 10.69 12.98 6.17
CA LYS A 56 10.32 14.40 6.00
C LYS A 56 11.36 15.20 5.20
N ASN A 57 12.40 14.54 4.73
CA ASN A 57 13.50 15.11 3.96
C ASN A 57 13.32 14.64 2.52
N GLU A 58 12.84 15.53 1.65
CA GLU A 58 12.53 15.24 0.24
C GLU A 58 13.77 14.78 -0.55
N GLU A 59 14.96 15.28 -0.25
CA GLU A 59 16.22 14.88 -0.92
C GLU A 59 16.71 13.45 -0.60
N LEU A 60 16.42 12.94 0.60
CA LEU A 60 16.79 11.56 1.00
C LEU A 60 15.75 10.52 0.55
N LEU A 61 14.60 11.00 0.07
CA LEU A 61 13.43 10.18 -0.25
C LEU A 61 13.66 9.36 -1.51
N GLU A 62 14.25 9.94 -2.56
CA GLU A 62 14.52 9.22 -3.82
C GLU A 62 15.52 8.08 -3.63
N GLY A 63 16.64 8.34 -2.94
CA GLY A 63 17.64 7.31 -2.66
C GLY A 63 17.08 6.16 -1.81
N THR A 64 16.30 6.47 -0.78
CA THR A 64 15.70 5.46 0.10
C THR A 64 14.56 4.69 -0.59
N PHE A 65 13.76 5.38 -1.40
CA PHE A 65 12.66 4.78 -2.16
C PHE A 65 13.17 3.85 -3.24
N LEU A 66 14.10 4.32 -4.08
CA LEU A 66 14.70 3.52 -5.13
C LEU A 66 15.47 2.34 -4.56
N HIS A 67 16.21 2.53 -3.47
CA HIS A 67 16.88 1.42 -2.78
C HIS A 67 15.90 0.36 -2.28
N LYS A 68 14.74 0.77 -1.72
CA LYS A 68 13.69 -0.17 -1.31
C LYS A 68 13.03 -0.87 -2.50
N LEU A 69 12.75 -0.15 -3.59
CA LEU A 69 12.20 -0.74 -4.81
C LEU A 69 13.16 -1.77 -5.42
N PHE A 70 14.42 -1.40 -5.60
CA PHE A 70 15.46 -2.31 -6.08
C PHE A 70 15.55 -3.56 -5.21
N LYS A 71 15.56 -3.39 -3.88
CA LYS A 71 15.54 -4.53 -2.94
C LYS A 71 14.31 -5.43 -3.12
N LEU A 72 13.14 -4.88 -3.38
CA LEU A 72 11.92 -5.66 -3.60
C LEU A 72 11.91 -6.38 -4.95
N ILE A 73 12.48 -5.77 -5.98
CA ILE A 73 12.47 -6.31 -7.34
C ILE A 73 13.56 -7.37 -7.52
N GLU A 74 14.77 -7.10 -7.03
CA GLU A 74 15.94 -7.95 -7.30
C GLU A 74 16.21 -8.93 -6.16
N VAL A 75 16.23 -8.45 -4.91
CA VAL A 75 16.66 -9.25 -3.76
C VAL A 75 15.56 -10.17 -3.27
N LEU A 76 14.30 -9.71 -3.27
CA LEU A 76 13.19 -10.49 -2.70
C LEU A 76 12.88 -11.80 -3.47
N PRO A 77 12.90 -11.84 -4.82
CA PRO A 77 12.74 -13.10 -5.55
C PRO A 77 13.85 -14.11 -5.25
N GLU A 78 15.08 -13.63 -5.07
CA GLU A 78 16.22 -14.48 -4.77
C GLU A 78 16.10 -15.10 -3.37
N VAL A 79 15.78 -14.28 -2.36
CA VAL A 79 15.53 -14.73 -0.99
C VAL A 79 14.38 -15.75 -0.95
N ARG A 80 13.28 -15.48 -1.68
CA ARG A 80 12.15 -16.42 -1.78
C ARG A 80 12.60 -17.76 -2.37
N ASN A 81 13.34 -17.74 -3.48
CA ASN A 81 13.79 -18.96 -4.15
C ASN A 81 14.76 -19.77 -3.26
N ASN A 82 15.63 -19.09 -2.51
CA ASN A 82 16.55 -19.76 -1.58
C ASN A 82 15.82 -20.34 -0.37
N ALA A 83 14.82 -19.65 0.19
CA ALA A 83 13.98 -20.19 1.25
C ALA A 83 13.15 -21.40 0.77
N MET A 84 12.66 -21.39 -0.47
CA MET A 84 11.98 -22.55 -1.07
C MET A 84 12.91 -23.76 -1.22
N LYS A 85 14.18 -23.53 -1.59
CA LYS A 85 15.21 -24.59 -1.70
C LYS A 85 15.66 -25.14 -0.35
N GLN A 86 15.58 -24.37 0.73
CA GLN A 86 15.97 -24.84 2.08
C GLN A 86 14.85 -25.58 2.82
N ASN A 87 13.60 -25.47 2.36
CA ASN A 87 12.44 -26.17 2.92
C ASN A 87 12.05 -27.44 2.13
N THR A 88 12.90 -27.89 1.19
CA THR A 88 12.75 -29.15 0.42
C THR A 88 13.94 -30.05 0.74
#